data_AF-A0A510KQL4-F1
#
_entry.id   AF-A0A510KQL4-F1
#
_cell.length_a   1.000
_cell.length_b   1.000
_cell.length_c   1.000
_cell.angle_alpha   90.00
_cell.angle_beta   90.00
_cell.angle_gamma   90.00
#
_symmetry.space_group_name_H-M   'P 1'
#
loop_
_entity.id
_entity.type
_entity.pdbx_description
1 polymer ?
#
loop_
_entity_poly.entity_id
_entity_poly.type
_entity_poly.pdbx_seq_one_letter_code
_entity_poly.pdbx_strand_id
1 'polypeptide(L)'
;MGTQELQVIEFEVTELVPAKVSSNINDLKNFMKIVKQKYEGWIVTEDDIDIAKSERTKLNKLEKKISDERKKIQKKANADIEILIDTLKTYEKEVKGISNFIGEQLKGYDEKIREKKKVEVQKKINNIFTRNPGLKIFLEWNDKWLDKSFTFKKIENEVQKQYDELEKKQDFINSQIAKANSEIEFMITFESMKFLMTEDYNLITEKIESKKNEIKQTEENLRQKAEEEKQRELAELKVKKEREKEEAIKATQQQNDEVKKTQKTAVNGKYYDITLRFPKAPSQFLKDFKKLVNSYGLEYIKIESKQI
;
A
#
# COMPACT_ATOMS: atom_id res chain seq x y z
N MET A 1 39.50 -3.71 33.92
CA MET A 1 39.78 -5.06 34.41
C MET A 1 40.48 -5.81 33.31
N GLY A 2 41.70 -6.30 33.54
CA GLY A 2 42.41 -7.10 32.53
C GLY A 2 41.66 -8.40 32.29
N THR A 3 41.43 -8.74 31.02
CA THR A 3 40.84 -10.02 30.64
C THR A 3 41.87 -11.10 30.90
N GLN A 4 41.69 -11.87 31.98
CA GLN A 4 42.29 -13.20 32.03
C GLN A 4 41.60 -14.02 30.95
N GLU A 5 42.36 -14.41 29.92
CA GLU A 5 41.85 -15.30 28.87
C GLU A 5 41.39 -16.62 29.49
N LEU A 6 40.29 -17.18 28.95
CA LEU A 6 39.79 -18.47 29.40
C LEU A 6 40.84 -19.55 29.11
N GLN A 7 41.44 -20.10 30.17
CA GLN A 7 42.30 -21.27 30.07
C GLN A 7 41.41 -22.51 30.06
N VAL A 8 41.52 -23.34 29.02
CA VAL A 8 40.85 -24.64 28.98
C VAL A 8 41.61 -25.57 29.92
N ILE A 9 40.97 -25.95 31.02
CA ILE A 9 41.50 -26.97 31.93
C ILE A 9 41.05 -28.33 31.40
N GLU A 10 42.00 -29.25 31.25
CA GLU A 10 41.70 -30.65 30.94
C GLU A 10 41.27 -31.35 32.24
N PHE A 11 40.01 -31.74 32.32
CA PHE A 11 39.50 -32.54 33.44
C PHE A 11 39.71 -34.02 33.13
N GLU A 12 40.51 -34.69 33.95
CA GLU A 12 40.78 -36.12 33.85
C GLU A 12 40.56 -36.81 35.22
N VAL A 13 39.89 -37.96 35.20
CA VAL A 13 39.81 -38.84 36.37
C VAL A 13 41.06 -39.71 36.40
N THR A 14 42.00 -39.37 37.29
CA THR A 14 43.34 -39.99 37.34
C THR A 14 43.36 -41.39 37.94
N GLU A 15 42.48 -41.68 38.89
CA GLU A 15 42.38 -42.99 39.53
C GLU A 15 40.93 -43.30 39.93
N LEU A 16 40.49 -44.54 39.68
CA LEU A 16 39.22 -45.07 40.14
C LEU A 16 39.46 -46.40 40.84
N VAL A 17 39.52 -46.39 42.18
CA VAL A 17 39.82 -47.59 42.96
C VAL A 17 38.55 -48.38 43.25
N PRO A 18 38.49 -49.69 42.94
CA PRO A 18 37.35 -50.54 43.31
C PRO A 18 37.13 -50.58 44.83
N ALA A 19 35.86 -50.56 45.25
CA ALA A 19 35.52 -50.67 46.67
C ALA A 19 36.01 -52.02 47.26
N LYS A 20 36.68 -51.96 48.41
CA LYS A 20 37.06 -53.16 49.17
C LYS A 20 35.86 -53.74 49.90
N VAL A 21 35.39 -54.92 49.50
CA VAL A 21 34.25 -55.61 50.12
C VAL A 21 34.71 -56.74 51.04
N SER A 22 34.41 -56.65 52.33
CA SER A 22 34.52 -57.75 53.28
C SER A 22 33.13 -58.19 53.72
N SER A 23 32.84 -59.48 53.67
CA SER A 23 31.51 -60.02 53.99
C SER A 23 31.56 -61.48 54.41
N ASN A 24 30.48 -61.95 55.03
CA ASN A 24 30.25 -63.35 55.35
C ASN A 24 29.66 -64.15 54.17
N ILE A 25 30.02 -63.82 52.92
CA ILE A 25 29.46 -64.44 51.71
C ILE A 25 29.65 -65.98 51.68
N ASN A 26 30.72 -66.49 52.29
CA ASN A 26 30.96 -67.92 52.41
C ASN A 26 29.94 -68.59 53.35
N ASP A 27 29.59 -67.93 54.46
CA ASP A 27 28.57 -68.41 55.39
C ASP A 27 27.20 -68.41 54.71
N LEU A 28 26.88 -67.33 53.98
CA LEU A 28 25.64 -67.25 53.21
C LEU A 28 25.59 -68.35 52.14
N LYS A 29 26.69 -68.60 51.42
CA LYS A 29 26.78 -69.66 50.41
C LYS A 29 26.55 -71.05 51.01
N ASN A 30 27.12 -71.32 52.18
CA ASN A 30 26.92 -72.58 52.89
C ASN A 30 25.48 -72.71 53.38
N PHE A 31 24.91 -71.64 53.96
CA PHE A 31 23.51 -71.61 54.37
C PHE A 31 22.56 -71.85 53.18
N MET A 32 22.82 -71.26 52.02
CA MET A 32 22.00 -71.47 50.82
C MET A 32 22.06 -72.91 50.29
N LYS A 33 23.18 -73.63 50.47
CA LYS A 33 23.24 -75.07 50.16
C LYS A 33 22.31 -75.88 51.06
N ILE A 34 22.31 -75.59 52.36
CA ILE A 34 21.42 -76.25 53.34
C ILE A 34 19.96 -75.94 53.03
N VAL A 35 19.64 -74.67 52.74
CA VAL A 35 18.30 -74.24 52.30
C VAL A 35 17.89 -75.03 51.06
N LYS A 36 18.76 -75.14 50.05
CA LYS A 36 18.46 -75.88 48.82
C LYS A 36 18.18 -77.37 49.11
N GLN A 37 19.04 -78.03 49.88
CA GLN A 37 18.86 -79.43 50.26
C GLN A 37 17.57 -79.67 51.05
N LYS A 38 17.21 -78.75 51.96
CA LYS A 38 15.98 -78.87 52.77
C LYS A 38 14.72 -78.95 51.93
N TYR A 39 14.66 -78.20 50.83
CA TYR A 39 13.47 -78.11 49.97
C TYR A 39 13.60 -78.91 48.67
N GLU A 40 14.72 -79.61 48.46
CA GLU A 40 14.95 -80.42 47.27
C GLU A 40 14.03 -81.63 47.26
N GLY A 41 13.21 -81.77 46.22
CA GLY A 41 12.27 -82.89 46.09
C GLY A 41 11.06 -82.86 47.04
N TRP A 42 10.86 -81.77 47.81
CA TRP A 42 9.69 -81.67 48.69
C TRP A 42 8.40 -81.47 47.87
N ILE A 43 7.48 -82.43 47.97
CA ILE A 43 6.14 -82.36 47.39
C ILE A 43 5.16 -82.02 48.54
N VAL A 44 4.49 -80.87 48.43
CA VAL A 44 3.53 -80.40 49.44
C VAL A 44 2.23 -81.21 49.31
N THR A 45 1.79 -81.82 50.40
CA THR A 45 0.50 -82.53 50.49
C THR A 45 -0.57 -81.66 51.17
N GLU A 46 -1.84 -82.12 51.21
CA GLU A 46 -2.95 -81.36 51.81
C GLU A 46 -2.72 -81.05 53.30
N ASP A 47 -2.14 -82.00 54.05
CA ASP A 47 -1.83 -81.83 55.47
C ASP A 47 -0.66 -80.85 55.72
N ASP A 48 0.18 -80.61 54.71
CA ASP A 48 1.38 -79.76 54.81
C ASP A 48 1.10 -78.28 54.50
N ILE A 49 -0.13 -77.91 54.10
CA ILE A 49 -0.43 -76.58 53.54
C ILE A 49 -0.01 -75.44 54.46
N ASP A 50 -0.30 -75.54 55.76
CA ASP A 50 0.02 -74.47 56.71
C ASP A 50 1.52 -74.38 56.99
N ILE A 51 2.22 -75.52 57.00
CA ILE A 51 3.68 -75.59 57.10
C ILE A 51 4.32 -74.97 55.85
N ALA A 52 3.84 -75.31 54.66
CA ALA A 52 4.31 -74.77 53.39
C ALA A 52 4.12 -73.25 53.30
N LYS A 53 2.98 -72.72 53.73
CA LYS A 53 2.75 -71.26 53.80
C LYS A 53 3.74 -70.57 54.75
N SER A 54 4.01 -71.18 55.91
CA SER A 54 4.97 -70.67 56.88
C SER A 54 6.40 -70.66 56.33
N GLU A 55 6.86 -71.77 55.75
CA GLU A 55 8.19 -71.89 55.16
C GLU A 55 8.37 -70.97 53.95
N ARG A 56 7.35 -70.82 53.07
CA ARG A 56 7.35 -69.84 51.98
C ARG A 56 7.52 -68.41 52.50
N THR A 57 6.85 -68.08 53.61
CA THR A 57 7.00 -66.76 54.25
C THR A 57 8.43 -66.54 54.75
N LYS A 58 9.08 -67.58 55.30
CA LYS A 58 10.49 -67.50 55.71
C LYS A 58 11.43 -67.33 54.52
N LEU A 59 11.19 -68.03 53.41
CA LEU A 59 11.95 -67.88 52.17
C LEU A 59 11.82 -66.47 51.58
N ASN A 60 10.60 -65.92 51.54
CA ASN A 60 10.38 -64.54 51.09
C ASN A 60 11.11 -63.52 51.98
N LYS A 61 11.14 -63.73 53.30
CA LYS A 61 11.92 -62.89 54.22
C LYS A 61 13.42 -62.97 53.97
N LEU A 62 13.95 -64.16 53.64
CA LEU A 62 15.36 -64.36 53.29
C LEU A 62 15.71 -63.66 51.97
N GLU A 63 14.89 -63.85 50.94
CA GLU A 63 15.03 -63.18 49.64
C GLU A 63 15.04 -61.66 49.80
N LYS A 64 14.10 -61.12 50.57
CA LYS A 64 14.04 -59.70 50.88
C LYS A 64 15.33 -59.19 51.54
N LYS A 65 15.85 -59.88 52.56
CA LYS A 65 17.11 -59.49 53.24
C LYS A 65 18.30 -59.46 52.28
N ILE A 66 18.43 -60.47 51.42
CA ILE A 66 19.50 -60.52 50.39
C ILE A 66 19.34 -59.36 49.41
N SER A 67 18.11 -59.11 48.96
CA SER A 67 17.78 -58.04 48.02
C SER A 67 18.07 -56.65 48.60
N ASP A 68 17.72 -56.42 49.86
CA ASP A 68 17.93 -55.15 50.57
C ASP A 68 19.43 -54.86 50.77
N GLU A 69 20.23 -55.85 51.19
CA GLU A 69 21.68 -55.66 51.35
C GLU A 69 22.37 -55.47 49.98
N ARG A 70 21.94 -56.18 48.92
CA ARG A 70 22.41 -55.93 47.54
C ARG A 70 22.19 -54.47 47.13
N LYS A 71 20.97 -53.94 47.32
CA LYS A 71 20.65 -52.54 46.98
C LYS A 71 21.49 -51.55 47.79
N LYS A 72 21.69 -51.83 49.07
CA LYS A 72 22.49 -50.99 49.98
C LYS A 72 23.96 -50.93 49.57
N ILE A 73 24.57 -52.06 49.21
CA ILE A 73 25.96 -52.11 48.72
C ILE A 73 26.08 -51.33 47.41
N GLN A 74 25.16 -51.55 46.47
CA GLN A 74 25.15 -50.83 45.19
C GLN A 74 25.04 -49.31 45.39
N LYS A 75 24.12 -48.86 46.24
CA LYS A 75 23.96 -47.43 46.55
C LYS A 75 25.22 -46.84 47.19
N LYS A 76 25.85 -47.56 48.13
CA LYS A 76 27.06 -47.08 48.80
C LYS A 76 28.27 -47.01 47.86
N ALA A 77 28.44 -48.03 47.01
CA ALA A 77 29.55 -48.08 46.06
C ALA A 77 29.45 -47.00 44.97
N ASN A 78 28.22 -46.63 44.58
CA ASN A 78 27.98 -45.63 43.55
C ASN A 78 27.87 -44.18 44.08
N ALA A 79 27.77 -43.96 45.39
CA ALA A 79 27.45 -42.66 45.96
C ALA A 79 28.44 -41.55 45.52
N ASP A 80 29.74 -41.80 45.62
CA ASP A 80 30.77 -40.82 45.26
C ASP A 80 30.81 -40.56 43.74
N ILE A 81 30.55 -41.61 42.94
CA ILE A 81 30.45 -41.52 41.48
C ILE A 81 29.21 -40.68 41.09
N GLU A 82 28.07 -40.90 41.73
CA GLU A 82 26.84 -40.14 41.50
C GLU A 82 27.04 -38.66 41.85
N ILE A 83 27.69 -38.35 42.97
CA ILE A 83 28.04 -36.97 43.36
C ILE A 83 28.94 -36.30 42.32
N LEU A 84 29.98 -37.00 41.86
CA LEU A 84 30.88 -36.48 40.82
C LEU A 84 30.12 -36.21 39.51
N ILE A 85 29.31 -37.18 39.05
CA ILE A 85 28.51 -37.04 37.83
C ILE A 85 27.55 -35.85 37.93
N ASP A 86 26.86 -35.69 39.05
CA ASP A 86 25.91 -34.59 39.23
C ASP A 86 26.62 -33.22 39.33
N THR A 87 27.82 -33.19 39.90
CA THR A 87 28.69 -32.01 39.88
C THR A 87 29.11 -31.66 38.44
N LEU A 88 29.57 -32.65 37.66
CA LEU A 88 29.96 -32.45 36.26
C LEU A 88 28.79 -31.95 35.41
N LYS A 89 27.60 -32.54 35.55
CA LYS A 89 26.37 -32.07 34.88
C LYS A 89 26.02 -30.63 35.25
N THR A 90 26.27 -30.24 36.50
CA THR A 90 26.04 -28.86 36.95
C THR A 90 26.99 -27.91 36.24
N TYR A 91 28.28 -28.23 36.19
CA TYR A 91 29.28 -27.43 35.47
C TYR A 91 29.02 -27.39 33.95
N GLU A 92 28.60 -28.48 33.32
CA GLU A 92 28.17 -28.49 31.92
C GLU A 92 27.04 -27.48 31.65
N LYS A 93 26.05 -27.42 32.54
CA LYS A 93 24.94 -26.46 32.44
C LYS A 93 25.41 -25.02 32.66
N GLU A 94 26.27 -24.79 33.64
CA GLU A 94 26.82 -23.46 33.91
C GLU A 94 27.63 -22.93 32.73
N VAL A 95 28.54 -23.73 32.17
CA VAL A 95 29.32 -23.37 30.98
C VAL A 95 28.41 -23.07 29.79
N LYS A 96 27.40 -23.91 29.55
CA LYS A 96 26.41 -23.66 28.49
C LYS A 96 25.61 -22.37 28.74
N GLY A 97 25.23 -22.10 29.98
CA GLY A 97 24.55 -20.87 30.38
C GLY A 97 25.40 -19.62 30.09
N ILE A 98 26.67 -19.63 30.49
CA ILE A 98 27.63 -18.55 30.23
C ILE A 98 27.82 -18.36 28.72
N SER A 99 28.00 -19.45 27.96
CA SER A 99 28.15 -19.39 26.50
C SER A 99 26.93 -18.76 25.82
N ASN A 100 25.72 -19.16 26.22
CA ASN A 100 24.49 -18.57 25.71
C ASN A 100 24.38 -17.08 26.04
N PHE A 101 24.69 -16.68 27.28
CA PHE A 101 24.67 -15.28 27.70
C PHE A 101 25.62 -14.42 26.86
N ILE A 102 26.86 -14.88 26.62
CA ILE A 102 27.81 -14.20 25.74
C ILE A 102 27.26 -14.13 24.31
N GLY A 103 26.70 -15.24 23.81
CA GLY A 103 26.10 -15.29 22.48
C GLY A 103 24.95 -14.30 22.29
N GLU A 104 24.09 -14.11 23.29
CA GLU A 104 23.01 -13.12 23.28
C GLU A 104 23.55 -11.68 23.29
N GLN A 105 24.56 -11.41 24.11
CA GLN A 105 25.21 -10.10 24.12
C GLN A 105 25.83 -9.78 22.75
N LEU A 106 26.53 -10.74 22.14
CA LEU A 106 27.11 -10.59 20.80
C LEU A 106 26.05 -10.30 19.74
N LYS A 107 24.92 -11.01 19.75
CA LYS A 107 23.78 -10.70 18.87
C LYS A 107 23.28 -9.27 19.05
N GLY A 108 23.16 -8.80 20.29
CA GLY A 108 22.77 -7.42 20.59
C GLY A 108 23.76 -6.38 20.04
N TYR A 109 25.06 -6.67 20.05
CA TYR A 109 26.07 -5.81 19.42
C TYR A 109 26.01 -5.86 17.90
N ASP A 110 25.80 -7.04 17.31
CA ASP A 110 25.66 -7.22 15.87
C ASP A 110 24.46 -6.44 15.33
N GLU A 111 23.33 -6.47 16.03
CA GLU A 111 22.14 -5.68 15.66
C GLU A 111 22.40 -4.18 15.75
N LYS A 112 23.09 -3.71 16.81
CA LYS A 112 23.49 -2.30 16.92
C LYS A 112 24.41 -1.86 15.78
N ILE A 113 25.32 -2.73 15.34
CA ILE A 113 26.18 -2.46 14.18
C ILE A 113 25.33 -2.41 12.91
N ARG A 114 24.38 -3.33 12.75
CA ARG A 114 23.46 -3.42 11.62
C ARG A 114 22.61 -2.15 11.49
N GLU A 115 22.03 -1.67 12.59
CA GLU A 115 21.23 -0.44 12.62
C GLU A 115 22.06 0.82 12.35
N LYS A 116 23.27 0.94 12.93
CA LYS A 116 24.19 2.04 12.56
C LYS A 116 24.50 2.03 11.07
N LYS A 117 24.78 0.85 10.51
CA LYS A 117 25.05 0.71 9.08
C LYS A 117 23.83 1.08 8.24
N LYS A 118 22.63 0.69 8.64
CA LYS A 118 21.36 1.05 7.98
C LYS A 118 21.18 2.56 7.88
N VAL A 119 21.47 3.30 8.95
CA VAL A 119 21.44 4.78 8.92
C VAL A 119 22.42 5.34 7.89
N GLU A 120 23.65 4.81 7.84
CA GLU A 120 24.65 5.25 6.87
C GLU A 120 24.31 4.86 5.42
N VAL A 121 23.75 3.67 5.20
CA VAL A 121 23.20 3.26 3.90
C VAL A 121 22.10 4.21 3.47
N GLN A 122 21.18 4.55 4.38
CA GLN A 122 20.07 5.45 4.07
C GLN A 122 20.55 6.85 3.69
N LYS A 123 21.60 7.37 4.32
CA LYS A 123 22.25 8.63 3.94
C LYS A 123 22.83 8.56 2.52
N LYS A 124 23.52 7.46 2.18
CA LYS A 124 24.09 7.25 0.84
C LYS A 124 23.02 7.16 -0.23
N ILE A 125 21.94 6.43 0.03
CA ILE A 125 20.75 6.39 -0.84
C ILE A 125 20.20 7.81 -1.04
N ASN A 126 20.00 8.58 0.04
CA ASN A 126 19.48 9.95 -0.08
C ASN A 126 20.39 10.84 -0.94
N ASN A 127 21.72 10.71 -0.79
CA ASN A 127 22.68 11.48 -1.59
C ASN A 127 22.58 11.14 -3.09
N ILE A 128 22.44 9.86 -3.44
CA ILE A 128 22.30 9.41 -4.85
C ILE A 128 20.98 9.94 -5.44
N PHE A 129 19.88 9.85 -4.70
CA PHE A 129 18.54 10.26 -5.17
C PHE A 129 18.27 11.77 -5.05
N THR A 130 19.27 12.61 -4.77
CA THR A 130 19.07 14.06 -4.57
C THR A 130 18.44 14.74 -5.79
N ARG A 131 18.83 14.33 -7.00
CA ARG A 131 18.32 14.92 -8.26
C ARG A 131 16.86 14.56 -8.51
N ASN A 132 16.45 13.35 -8.13
CA ASN A 132 15.11 12.87 -8.34
C ASN A 132 14.61 12.04 -7.14
N PRO A 133 14.25 12.71 -6.03
CA PRO A 133 13.87 12.03 -4.79
C PRO A 133 12.63 11.13 -4.94
N GLY A 134 11.76 11.45 -5.91
CA GLY A 134 10.55 10.69 -6.20
C GLY A 134 10.82 9.26 -6.69
N LEU A 135 11.98 9.00 -7.28
CA LEU A 135 12.37 7.65 -7.74
C LEU A 135 12.72 6.71 -6.60
N LYS A 136 13.02 7.24 -5.41
CA LYS A 136 13.47 6.45 -4.26
C LYS A 136 12.45 5.38 -3.85
N ILE A 137 11.16 5.61 -4.09
CA ILE A 137 10.09 4.64 -3.77
C ILE A 137 10.20 3.35 -4.59
N PHE A 138 10.91 3.38 -5.72
CA PHE A 138 11.12 2.22 -6.60
C PHE A 138 12.48 1.56 -6.38
N LEU A 139 13.27 2.02 -5.41
CA LEU A 139 14.53 1.37 -5.05
C LEU A 139 14.25 0.01 -4.41
N GLU A 140 14.87 -1.03 -4.95
CA GLU A 140 14.82 -2.37 -4.38
C GLU A 140 15.88 -2.52 -3.29
N TRP A 141 15.43 -2.67 -2.05
CA TRP A 141 16.31 -2.87 -0.90
C TRP A 141 16.92 -4.27 -0.90
N ASN A 142 18.23 -4.34 -0.65
CA ASN A 142 18.95 -5.61 -0.49
C ASN A 142 19.50 -5.73 0.94
N ASP A 143 19.00 -6.70 1.70
CA ASP A 143 19.39 -6.91 3.10
C ASP A 143 20.89 -7.19 3.29
N LYS A 144 21.57 -7.71 2.27
CA LYS A 144 23.03 -7.92 2.30
C LYS A 144 23.80 -6.61 2.44
N TRP A 145 23.20 -5.46 2.12
CA TRP A 145 23.79 -4.15 2.37
C TRP A 145 24.08 -3.92 3.85
N LEU A 146 23.40 -4.63 4.75
CA LEU A 146 23.62 -4.52 6.20
C LEU A 146 24.69 -5.48 6.74
N ASP A 147 25.18 -6.42 5.93
CA ASP A 147 26.20 -7.40 6.34
C ASP A 147 27.55 -6.72 6.57
N LYS A 148 28.27 -7.07 7.65
CA LYS A 148 29.57 -6.44 7.98
C LYS A 148 30.59 -6.49 6.84
N SER A 149 30.59 -7.56 6.05
CA SER A 149 31.50 -7.77 4.92
C SER A 149 31.15 -6.96 3.66
N PHE A 150 29.93 -6.44 3.57
CA PHE A 150 29.46 -5.72 2.40
C PHE A 150 29.87 -4.24 2.46
N THR A 151 30.80 -3.82 1.60
CA THR A 151 31.40 -2.48 1.71
C THR A 151 30.47 -1.39 1.19
N PHE A 152 30.55 -0.18 1.77
CA PHE A 152 29.75 0.97 1.33
C PHE A 152 29.91 1.29 -0.17
N LYS A 153 31.12 1.11 -0.73
CA LYS A 153 31.36 1.30 -2.16
C LYS A 153 30.55 0.35 -3.04
N LYS A 154 30.37 -0.92 -2.61
CA LYS A 154 29.51 -1.87 -3.33
C LYS A 154 28.04 -1.45 -3.25
N ILE A 155 27.60 -0.99 -2.08
CA ILE A 155 26.23 -0.48 -1.87
C ILE A 155 25.97 0.72 -2.78
N GLU A 156 26.87 1.72 -2.78
CA GLU A 156 26.76 2.90 -3.65
C GLU A 156 26.70 2.52 -5.11
N ASN A 157 27.53 1.58 -5.58
CA ASN A 157 27.48 1.11 -6.95
C ASN A 157 26.16 0.41 -7.30
N GLU A 158 25.61 -0.43 -6.41
CA GLU A 158 24.32 -1.10 -6.65
C GLU A 158 23.16 -0.11 -6.66
N VAL A 159 23.13 0.80 -5.68
CA VAL A 159 22.11 1.86 -5.59
C VAL A 159 22.21 2.82 -6.79
N GLN A 160 23.42 3.18 -7.22
CA GLN A 160 23.63 4.04 -8.38
C GLN A 160 23.14 3.36 -9.67
N LYS A 161 23.42 2.07 -9.86
CA LYS A 161 22.90 1.32 -11.02
C LYS A 161 21.37 1.31 -11.04
N GLN A 162 20.73 1.03 -9.91
CA GLN A 162 19.28 1.09 -9.81
C GLN A 162 18.75 2.51 -10.10
N TYR A 163 19.39 3.55 -9.56
CA TYR A 163 19.03 4.94 -9.85
C TYR A 163 19.12 5.25 -11.35
N ASP A 164 20.22 4.91 -12.01
CA ASP A 164 20.43 5.17 -13.43
C ASP A 164 19.41 4.43 -14.31
N GLU A 165 19.01 3.22 -13.92
CA GLU A 165 17.96 2.45 -14.61
C GLU A 165 16.56 3.07 -14.41
N LEU A 166 16.26 3.52 -13.19
CA LEU A 166 15.01 4.22 -12.89
C LEU A 166 14.92 5.56 -13.63
N GLU A 167 16.01 6.32 -13.70
CA GLU A 167 16.07 7.60 -14.42
C GLU A 167 15.79 7.38 -15.92
N LYS A 168 16.46 6.40 -16.55
CA LYS A 168 16.19 6.02 -17.94
C LYS A 168 14.75 5.61 -18.18
N LYS A 169 14.14 4.88 -17.23
CA LYS A 169 12.75 4.43 -17.34
C LYS A 169 11.77 5.60 -17.24
N GLN A 170 12.02 6.52 -16.31
CA GLN A 170 11.22 7.73 -16.20
C GLN A 170 11.34 8.60 -17.46
N ASP A 171 12.54 8.77 -18.00
CA ASP A 171 12.77 9.51 -19.25
C ASP A 171 12.02 8.86 -20.42
N PHE A 172 12.04 7.53 -20.50
CA PHE A 172 11.27 6.80 -21.50
C PHE A 172 9.76 7.06 -21.34
N ILE A 173 9.20 6.93 -20.14
CA ILE A 173 7.78 7.22 -19.86
C ILE A 173 7.44 8.66 -20.24
N ASN A 174 8.24 9.64 -19.80
CA ASN A 174 8.06 11.05 -20.13
C ASN A 174 8.08 11.29 -21.65
N SER A 175 8.96 10.62 -22.38
CA SER A 175 9.02 10.73 -23.84
C SER A 175 7.75 10.20 -24.52
N GLN A 176 7.17 9.11 -24.02
CA GLN A 176 5.92 8.56 -24.54
C GLN A 176 4.73 9.44 -24.17
N ILE A 177 4.70 9.98 -22.95
CA ILE A 177 3.68 10.96 -22.53
C ILE A 177 3.75 12.21 -23.40
N ALA A 178 4.94 12.75 -23.67
CA ALA A 178 5.10 13.93 -24.52
C ALA A 178 4.59 13.70 -25.95
N LYS A 179 4.83 12.51 -26.51
CA LYS A 179 4.27 12.10 -27.81
C LYS A 179 2.75 11.98 -27.78
N ALA A 180 2.17 11.43 -26.71
CA ALA A 180 0.73 11.33 -26.57
C ALA A 180 0.06 12.70 -26.40
N ASN A 181 0.69 13.57 -25.59
CA ASN A 181 0.20 14.92 -25.28
C ASN A 181 0.21 15.88 -26.48
N SER A 182 0.96 15.59 -27.55
CA SER A 182 0.91 16.43 -28.76
C SER A 182 -0.39 16.26 -29.56
N GLU A 183 -1.21 15.25 -29.24
CA GLU A 183 -2.44 14.91 -29.94
C GLU A 183 -3.72 15.12 -29.10
N ILE A 184 -3.60 15.61 -27.86
CA ILE A 184 -4.72 15.80 -26.91
C ILE A 184 -4.63 17.17 -26.23
N GLU A 185 -5.76 17.69 -25.76
CA GLU A 185 -5.83 18.94 -24.99
C GLU A 185 -5.64 18.70 -23.48
N PHE A 186 -6.26 17.67 -22.92
CA PHE A 186 -6.11 17.27 -21.53
C PHE A 186 -4.85 16.42 -21.35
N MET A 187 -3.75 17.09 -21.01
CA MET A 187 -2.43 16.47 -20.90
C MET A 187 -2.37 15.36 -19.83
N ILE A 188 -1.78 14.23 -20.22
CA ILE A 188 -1.33 13.17 -19.32
C ILE A 188 -0.11 13.67 -18.56
N THR A 189 -0.05 13.42 -17.26
CA THR A 189 1.10 13.78 -16.42
C THR A 189 1.86 12.53 -15.98
N PHE A 190 3.17 12.67 -15.74
CA PHE A 190 3.97 11.57 -15.19
C PHE A 190 3.37 11.02 -13.90
N GLU A 191 2.93 11.90 -12.99
CA GLU A 191 2.37 11.47 -11.69
C GLU A 191 1.12 10.57 -11.89
N SER A 192 0.26 10.86 -12.87
CA SER A 192 -0.90 10.01 -13.20
C SER A 192 -0.53 8.64 -13.77
N MET A 193 0.66 8.50 -14.35
CA MET A 193 1.17 7.28 -14.97
C MET A 193 2.35 6.67 -14.20
N LYS A 194 2.60 7.12 -12.97
CA LYS A 194 3.77 6.75 -12.16
C LYS A 194 3.86 5.25 -11.86
N PHE A 195 2.73 4.56 -11.83
CA PHE A 195 2.66 3.10 -11.69
C PHE A 195 3.39 2.36 -12.82
N LEU A 196 3.61 2.99 -13.98
CA LEU A 196 4.38 2.41 -15.08
C LEU A 196 5.86 2.19 -14.75
N MET A 197 6.38 2.81 -13.68
CA MET A 197 7.75 2.58 -13.21
C MET A 197 8.01 1.13 -12.78
N THR A 198 6.96 0.38 -12.38
CA THR A 198 7.07 -1.03 -12.01
C THR A 198 6.66 -1.99 -13.14
N GLU A 199 6.24 -1.47 -14.29
CA GLU A 199 5.75 -2.25 -15.43
C GLU A 199 6.85 -2.57 -16.43
N ASP A 200 6.67 -3.61 -17.25
CA ASP A 200 7.61 -3.91 -18.32
C ASP A 200 7.63 -2.82 -19.38
N TYR A 201 8.83 -2.52 -19.92
CA TYR A 201 9.01 -1.49 -20.95
C TYR A 201 8.07 -1.65 -22.15
N ASN A 202 7.74 -2.89 -22.51
CA ASN A 202 6.88 -3.20 -23.65
C ASN A 202 5.43 -2.75 -23.45
N LEU A 203 4.94 -2.74 -22.20
CA LEU A 203 3.55 -2.39 -21.87
C LEU A 203 3.36 -0.88 -21.65
N ILE A 204 4.45 -0.13 -21.42
CA ILE A 204 4.41 1.31 -21.14
C ILE A 204 3.77 2.07 -22.30
N THR A 205 4.24 1.83 -23.52
CA THR A 205 3.74 2.53 -24.72
C THR A 205 2.27 2.25 -24.95
N GLU A 206 1.86 0.98 -24.84
CA GLU A 206 0.46 0.56 -25.02
C GLU A 206 -0.48 1.22 -24.00
N LYS A 207 -0.09 1.24 -22.72
CA LYS A 207 -0.89 1.85 -21.66
C LYS A 207 -1.05 3.36 -21.83
N ILE A 208 0.01 4.05 -22.25
CA ILE A 208 -0.04 5.49 -22.51
C ILE A 208 -0.91 5.79 -23.75
N GLU A 209 -0.77 5.00 -24.80
CA GLU A 209 -1.56 5.14 -26.03
C GLU A 209 -3.05 4.88 -25.78
N SER A 210 -3.36 3.84 -24.99
CA SER A 210 -4.73 3.57 -24.52
C SER A 210 -5.30 4.77 -23.76
N LYS A 211 -4.53 5.33 -22.81
CA LYS A 211 -4.97 6.50 -22.04
C LYS A 211 -5.20 7.73 -22.91
N LYS A 212 -4.34 7.97 -23.90
CA LYS A 212 -4.50 9.04 -24.89
C LYS A 212 -5.82 8.89 -25.64
N ASN A 213 -6.14 7.67 -26.08
CA ASN A 213 -7.37 7.41 -26.84
C ASN A 213 -8.63 7.61 -25.98
N GLU A 214 -8.60 7.21 -24.70
CA GLU A 214 -9.69 7.53 -23.75
C GLU A 214 -9.89 9.05 -23.60
N ILE A 215 -8.80 9.81 -23.51
CA ILE A 215 -8.85 11.27 -23.37
C ILE A 215 -9.40 11.92 -24.64
N LYS A 216 -8.92 11.52 -25.84
CA LYS A 216 -9.46 12.02 -27.12
C LYS A 216 -10.97 11.82 -27.24
N GLN A 217 -11.46 10.64 -26.87
CA GLN A 217 -12.90 10.36 -26.88
C GLN A 217 -13.64 11.28 -25.90
N THR A 218 -13.06 11.55 -24.73
CA THR A 218 -13.66 12.43 -23.74
C THR A 218 -13.70 13.89 -24.22
N GLU A 219 -12.63 14.39 -24.85
CA GLU A 219 -12.55 15.72 -25.45
C GLU A 219 -13.58 15.92 -26.55
N GLU A 220 -13.69 14.95 -27.47
CA GLU A 220 -14.67 15.01 -28.55
C GLU A 220 -16.11 15.03 -28.00
N ASN A 221 -16.41 14.18 -27.02
CA ASN A 221 -17.71 14.19 -26.35
C ASN A 221 -18.02 15.52 -25.66
N LEU A 222 -17.01 16.17 -25.05
CA LEU A 222 -17.16 17.50 -24.46
C LEU A 222 -17.40 18.58 -25.50
N ARG A 223 -16.68 18.54 -26.63
CA ARG A 223 -16.87 19.47 -27.75
C ARG A 223 -18.25 19.34 -28.38
N GLN A 224 -18.72 18.11 -28.61
CA GLN A 224 -20.06 17.86 -29.14
C GLN A 224 -21.15 18.38 -28.19
N LYS A 225 -21.03 18.13 -26.89
CA LYS A 225 -21.97 18.67 -25.89
C LYS A 225 -21.97 20.20 -25.86
N ALA A 226 -20.80 20.83 -25.91
CA ALA A 226 -20.69 22.28 -25.91
C ALA A 226 -21.26 22.91 -27.19
N GLU A 227 -21.09 22.27 -28.35
CA GLU A 227 -21.70 22.74 -29.61
C GLU A 227 -23.21 22.54 -29.60
N GLU A 228 -23.72 21.39 -29.12
CA GLU A 228 -25.16 21.18 -28.94
C GLU A 228 -25.79 22.22 -28.01
N GLU A 229 -25.14 22.54 -26.89
CA GLU A 229 -25.60 23.54 -25.94
C GLU A 229 -25.64 24.94 -26.58
N LYS A 230 -24.59 25.33 -27.30
CA LYS A 230 -24.58 26.59 -28.07
C LYS A 230 -25.70 26.65 -29.10
N GLN A 231 -25.96 25.57 -29.83
CA GLN A 231 -27.04 25.51 -30.82
C GLN A 231 -28.43 25.61 -30.15
N ARG A 232 -28.62 24.96 -28.99
CA ARG A 232 -29.86 25.06 -28.20
C ARG A 232 -30.07 26.49 -27.69
N GLU A 233 -29.05 27.12 -27.11
CA GLU A 233 -29.13 28.52 -26.66
C GLU A 233 -29.47 29.47 -27.83
N LEU A 234 -28.85 29.28 -29.00
CA LEU A 234 -29.14 30.10 -30.18
C LEU A 234 -30.58 29.91 -30.68
N ALA A 235 -31.10 28.67 -30.64
CA ALA A 235 -32.46 28.35 -31.02
C ALA A 235 -33.47 28.97 -30.04
N GLU A 236 -33.23 28.87 -28.73
CA GLU A 236 -34.06 29.50 -27.70
C GLU A 236 -34.07 31.02 -27.83
N LEU A 237 -32.93 31.65 -28.13
CA LEU A 237 -32.85 33.10 -28.38
C LEU A 237 -33.63 33.52 -29.63
N LYS A 238 -33.61 32.71 -30.70
CA LYS A 238 -34.41 32.97 -31.91
C LYS A 238 -35.91 32.86 -31.62
N VAL A 239 -36.33 31.80 -30.93
CA VAL A 239 -37.74 31.62 -30.51
C VAL A 239 -38.19 32.78 -29.62
N LYS A 240 -37.34 33.23 -28.69
CA LYS A 240 -37.65 34.38 -27.82
C LYS A 240 -37.81 35.67 -28.63
N LYS A 241 -36.91 35.95 -29.58
CA LYS A 241 -37.02 37.12 -30.48
C LYS A 241 -38.24 37.07 -31.39
N GLU A 242 -38.64 35.88 -31.86
CA GLU A 242 -39.87 35.72 -32.65
C GLU A 242 -41.11 35.94 -31.79
N ARG A 243 -41.15 35.41 -30.57
CA ARG A 243 -42.22 35.70 -29.60
C ARG A 243 -42.31 37.18 -29.28
N GLU A 244 -41.18 37.86 -29.03
CA GLU A 244 -41.15 39.32 -28.80
C GLU A 244 -41.65 40.11 -30.01
N LYS A 245 -41.35 39.66 -31.24
CA LYS A 245 -41.92 40.27 -32.47
C LYS A 245 -43.42 40.01 -32.60
N GLU A 246 -43.90 38.80 -32.34
CA GLU A 246 -45.33 38.47 -32.38
C GLU A 246 -46.11 39.21 -31.29
N GLU A 247 -45.56 39.35 -30.09
CA GLU A 247 -46.12 40.14 -29.00
C GLU A 247 -46.12 41.63 -29.34
N ALA A 248 -45.07 42.15 -29.98
CA ALA A 248 -45.07 43.52 -30.49
C ALA A 248 -46.12 43.74 -31.59
N ILE A 249 -46.31 42.78 -32.50
CA ILE A 249 -47.37 42.82 -33.53
C ILE A 249 -48.75 42.76 -32.88
N LYS A 250 -48.96 41.89 -31.88
CA LYS A 250 -50.20 41.82 -31.10
C LYS A 250 -50.45 43.08 -30.27
N ALA A 251 -49.43 43.69 -29.68
CA ALA A 251 -49.54 44.97 -28.97
C ALA A 251 -49.91 46.12 -29.93
N THR A 252 -49.38 46.10 -31.15
CA THR A 252 -49.75 47.06 -32.21
C THR A 252 -51.18 46.80 -32.73
N GLN A 253 -51.62 45.54 -32.77
CA GLN A 253 -53.02 45.18 -33.08
C GLN A 253 -53.97 45.52 -31.92
N GLN A 254 -53.56 45.38 -30.66
CA GLN A 254 -54.34 45.78 -29.49
C GLN A 254 -54.42 47.31 -29.35
N GLN A 255 -53.39 48.07 -29.74
CA GLN A 255 -53.50 49.53 -29.90
C GLN A 255 -54.46 49.91 -31.05
N ASN A 256 -54.53 49.11 -32.12
CA ASN A 256 -55.54 49.29 -33.18
C ASN A 256 -56.97 48.86 -32.75
N ASP A 257 -57.09 47.92 -31.80
CA ASP A 257 -58.38 47.48 -31.25
C ASP A 257 -58.85 48.33 -30.05
N GLU A 258 -57.95 48.99 -29.30
CA GLU A 258 -58.30 50.06 -28.34
C GLU A 258 -58.78 51.34 -29.06
N VAL A 259 -58.31 51.61 -30.29
CA VAL A 259 -58.91 52.66 -31.14
C VAL A 259 -60.29 52.26 -31.68
N LYS A 260 -60.66 50.97 -31.66
CA LYS A 260 -61.99 50.49 -32.09
C LYS A 260 -63.04 50.39 -30.96
N LYS A 261 -62.69 50.71 -29.71
CA LYS A 261 -63.64 50.81 -28.58
C LYS A 261 -63.98 52.23 -28.14
N THR A 262 -63.87 53.19 -29.05
CA THR A 262 -64.59 54.48 -29.00
C THR A 262 -64.63 54.98 -30.44
N GLN A 263 -65.71 55.03 -31.19
CA GLN A 263 -67.13 55.06 -30.87
C GLN A 263 -67.90 54.46 -32.06
N LYS A 264 -68.87 53.58 -31.77
CA LYS A 264 -70.07 53.49 -32.61
C LYS A 264 -70.86 54.79 -32.43
N THR A 265 -70.49 55.84 -33.16
CA THR A 265 -71.45 56.81 -33.69
C THR A 265 -70.83 57.60 -34.85
N ALA A 266 -71.26 57.20 -36.04
CA ALA A 266 -71.55 58.05 -37.19
C ALA A 266 -70.40 58.74 -37.98
N VAL A 267 -70.57 58.62 -39.31
CA VAL A 267 -70.20 59.57 -40.39
C VAL A 267 -68.86 59.35 -41.13
N ASN A 268 -69.00 58.79 -42.34
CA ASN A 268 -68.56 59.37 -43.62
C ASN A 268 -67.12 59.92 -43.66
N GLY A 269 -66.18 59.12 -44.16
CA GLY A 269 -64.79 59.54 -44.39
C GLY A 269 -64.70 60.66 -45.43
N LYS A 270 -64.51 61.89 -44.96
CA LYS A 270 -64.09 63.02 -45.81
C LYS A 270 -62.60 62.90 -46.10
N TYR A 271 -62.25 62.93 -47.38
CA TYR A 271 -60.91 63.27 -47.84
C TYR A 271 -60.73 64.79 -47.70
N TYR A 272 -59.59 65.22 -47.20
CA TYR A 272 -59.27 66.63 -47.01
C TYR A 272 -58.09 67.01 -47.89
N ASP A 273 -58.35 67.87 -48.87
CA ASP A 273 -57.30 68.55 -49.62
C ASP A 273 -56.89 69.81 -48.86
N ILE A 274 -55.61 69.91 -48.50
CA ILE A 274 -55.05 71.07 -47.78
C ILE A 274 -54.14 71.84 -48.73
N THR A 275 -54.44 73.12 -48.94
CA THR A 275 -53.57 74.03 -49.69
C THR A 275 -52.61 74.74 -48.75
N LEU A 276 -51.31 74.49 -48.92
CA LEU A 276 -50.25 75.21 -48.21
C LEU A 276 -49.63 76.27 -49.12
N ARG A 277 -49.78 77.55 -48.73
CA ARG A 277 -49.18 78.70 -49.43
C ARG A 277 -47.96 79.19 -48.65
N PHE A 278 -46.84 79.35 -49.34
CA PHE A 278 -45.60 79.89 -48.78
C PHE A 278 -45.25 81.24 -49.42
N PRO A 279 -45.69 82.38 -48.87
CA PRO A 279 -45.37 83.69 -49.41
C PRO A 279 -43.88 83.99 -49.30
N LYS A 280 -43.26 84.50 -50.37
CA LYS A 280 -41.82 84.88 -50.42
C LYS A 280 -40.84 83.76 -50.01
N ALA A 281 -41.20 82.50 -50.24
CA ALA A 281 -40.33 81.38 -49.93
C ALA A 281 -39.03 81.40 -50.76
N PRO A 282 -37.85 81.21 -50.14
CA PRO A 282 -36.59 81.06 -50.86
C PRO A 282 -36.60 79.83 -51.77
N SER A 283 -35.99 79.93 -52.96
CA SER A 283 -35.95 78.83 -53.93
C SER A 283 -35.35 77.53 -53.37
N GLN A 284 -34.43 77.64 -52.40
CA GLN A 284 -33.81 76.48 -51.76
C GLN A 284 -34.81 75.72 -50.86
N PHE A 285 -35.61 76.44 -50.07
CA PHE A 285 -36.65 75.83 -49.23
C PHE A 285 -37.65 75.02 -50.06
N LEU A 286 -38.06 75.53 -51.23
CA LEU A 286 -39.00 74.82 -52.10
C LEU A 286 -38.40 73.52 -52.69
N LYS A 287 -37.09 73.48 -52.94
CA LYS A 287 -36.39 72.26 -53.41
C LYS A 287 -36.32 71.21 -52.32
N ASP A 288 -36.01 71.62 -51.10
CA ASP A 288 -35.89 70.71 -49.96
C ASP A 288 -37.26 70.19 -49.52
N PHE A 289 -38.28 71.04 -49.51
CA PHE A 289 -39.67 70.64 -49.27
C PHE A 289 -40.15 69.62 -50.30
N LYS A 290 -39.83 69.82 -51.59
CA LYS A 290 -40.17 68.85 -52.64
C LYS A 290 -39.52 67.48 -52.43
N LYS A 291 -38.25 67.44 -52.02
CA LYS A 291 -37.57 66.16 -51.70
C LYS A 291 -38.25 65.45 -50.54
N LEU A 292 -38.62 66.20 -49.50
CA LEU A 292 -39.31 65.67 -48.33
C LEU A 292 -40.67 65.07 -48.72
N VAL A 293 -41.51 65.82 -49.45
CA VAL A 293 -42.84 65.36 -49.89
C VAL A 293 -42.72 64.09 -50.74
N ASN A 294 -41.74 64.02 -51.65
CA ASN A 294 -41.48 62.82 -52.46
C ASN A 294 -41.07 61.60 -51.61
N SER A 295 -40.31 61.80 -50.52
CA SER A 295 -39.90 60.69 -49.63
C SER A 295 -41.08 60.03 -48.90
N TYR A 296 -42.19 60.78 -48.74
CA TYR A 296 -43.44 60.27 -48.15
C TYR A 296 -44.45 59.77 -49.20
N GLY A 297 -44.12 59.80 -50.50
CA GLY A 297 -45.00 59.34 -51.57
C GLY A 297 -46.29 60.15 -51.74
N LEU A 298 -46.31 61.42 -51.30
CA LEU A 298 -47.48 62.29 -51.39
C LEU A 298 -47.61 62.93 -52.78
N GLU A 299 -48.82 62.92 -53.34
CA GLU A 299 -49.15 63.66 -54.57
C GLU A 299 -49.32 65.15 -54.28
N TYR A 300 -48.80 66.02 -55.16
CA TYR A 300 -48.94 67.47 -55.01
C TYR A 300 -49.07 68.18 -56.36
N ILE A 301 -49.75 69.32 -56.34
CA ILE A 301 -49.95 70.20 -57.51
C ILE A 301 -49.33 71.57 -57.19
N LYS A 302 -48.37 72.01 -58.02
CA LYS A 302 -47.81 73.37 -57.92
C LYS A 302 -48.80 74.36 -58.56
N ILE A 303 -49.37 75.25 -57.76
CA ILE A 303 -50.22 76.34 -58.26
C ILE A 303 -49.38 77.61 -58.36
N GLU A 304 -49.15 78.13 -59.57
CA GLU A 304 -48.36 79.34 -59.78
C GLU A 304 -49.13 80.61 -59.38
N SER A 305 -48.55 81.42 -58.50
CA SER A 305 -49.06 82.75 -58.16
C SER A 305 -48.24 83.80 -58.91
N LYS A 306 -48.91 84.75 -59.59
CA LYS A 306 -48.30 85.94 -60.21
C LYS A 306 -47.40 86.69 -59.21
N GLN A 307 -46.32 87.30 -59.72
CA GLN A 307 -45.44 88.19 -58.97
C GLN A 307 -46.25 89.18 -58.13
N ILE A 308 -45.93 89.26 -56.83
CA ILE A 308 -46.34 90.36 -55.95
C ILE A 308 -45.23 91.40 -55.97
#